data_AF-A0A2X3W4X4-F1
#
_entry.id   AF-A0A2X3W4X4-F1
#
_cell.length_a   1.000
_cell.length_b   1.000
_cell.length_c   1.000
_cell.angle_alpha   90.00
_cell.angle_beta   90.00
_cell.angle_gamma   90.00
#
_symmetry.space_group_name_H-M   'P 1'
#
loop_
_entity.id
_entity.type
_entity.pdbx_description
1 polymer ?
#
loop_
_entity_poly.entity_id
_entity_poly.type
_entity_poly.pdbx_seq_one_letter_code
_entity_poly.pdbx_strand_id
1 'polypeptide(L)'
;MSTTIRSHQETAQTYATQLATACQTLTGISAASQDTQTTLQGNGRAHHVMTEAQTLATNISSSVSTTASNLHSVASEFEAVDQAEADRFRS
;
A
#
# COMPACT_ATOMS: atom_id res chain seq x y z
N MET A 1 -30.05 -18.32 12.46
CA MET A 1 -28.68 -18.65 12.00
C MET A 1 -27.83 -17.42 12.24
N SER A 2 -26.94 -17.44 13.22
CA SER A 2 -25.96 -16.36 13.39
C SER A 2 -24.85 -16.59 12.37
N THR A 3 -24.74 -15.73 11.37
CA THR A 3 -23.55 -15.66 10.53
C THR A 3 -22.45 -15.06 11.38
N THR A 4 -21.63 -15.90 12.00
CA THR A 4 -20.35 -15.50 12.58
C THR A 4 -19.57 -14.84 11.45
N ILE A 5 -19.39 -13.52 11.51
CA ILE A 5 -18.38 -12.88 10.70
C ILE A 5 -17.07 -13.54 11.16
N ARG A 6 -16.25 -13.95 10.21
CA ARG A 6 -14.91 -14.47 10.51
C ARG A 6 -13.97 -13.53 9.82
N SER A 7 -13.46 -12.57 10.57
CA SER A 7 -12.35 -11.76 10.12
C SER A 7 -11.18 -12.68 9.76
N HIS A 8 -10.84 -12.78 8.47
CA HIS A 8 -9.62 -13.46 7.99
C HIS A 8 -8.39 -12.59 8.24
N GLN A 9 -8.20 -12.16 9.49
CA GLN A 9 -7.26 -11.12 9.90
C GLN A 9 -5.82 -11.46 9.55
N GLU A 10 -5.39 -12.70 9.76
CA GLU A 10 -4.04 -13.16 9.37
C GLU A 10 -3.81 -13.01 7.86
N THR A 11 -4.82 -13.34 7.05
CA THR A 11 -4.78 -13.16 5.60
C THR A 11 -4.73 -11.69 5.21
N ALA A 12 -5.55 -10.84 5.84
CA ALA A 12 -5.55 -9.40 5.62
C ALA A 12 -4.21 -8.74 6.01
N GLN A 13 -3.65 -9.11 7.16
CA GLN A 13 -2.32 -8.67 7.61
C GLN A 13 -1.21 -9.12 6.66
N THR A 14 -1.28 -10.36 6.19
CA THR A 14 -0.31 -10.90 5.23
C THR A 14 -0.32 -10.08 3.95
N TYR A 15 -1.50 -9.82 3.37
CA TYR A 15 -1.60 -9.00 2.16
C TYR A 15 -1.19 -7.55 2.40
N ALA A 16 -1.57 -6.94 3.52
CA ALA A 16 -1.18 -5.58 3.86
C ALA A 16 0.35 -5.44 3.95
N THR A 17 1.02 -6.41 4.58
CA THR A 17 2.48 -6.44 4.73
C THR A 17 3.17 -6.63 3.38
N GLN A 18 2.67 -7.54 2.54
CA GLN A 18 3.20 -7.77 1.19
C GLN A 18 3.05 -6.51 0.32
N LEU A 19 1.90 -5.84 0.39
CA LEU A 19 1.65 -4.60 -0.34
C LEU A 19 2.57 -3.48 0.13
N ALA A 20 2.76 -3.31 1.45
CA ALA A 20 3.71 -2.33 2.00
C ALA A 20 5.14 -2.60 1.53
N THR A 21 5.57 -3.87 1.52
CA THR A 21 6.91 -4.27 1.06
C THR A 21 7.10 -4.00 -0.44
N ALA A 22 6.10 -4.31 -1.27
CA ALA A 22 6.12 -4.03 -2.70
C ALA A 22 6.18 -2.51 -2.97
N CYS A 23 5.44 -1.72 -2.20
CA CYS A 23 5.46 -0.25 -2.26
C CYS A 23 6.84 0.31 -1.92
N GLN A 24 7.47 -0.20 -0.84
CA GLN A 24 8.81 0.19 -0.44
C GLN A 24 9.83 -0.11 -1.54
N THR A 25 9.72 -1.29 -2.16
CA THR A 25 10.56 -1.72 -3.29
C THR A 25 10.38 -0.79 -4.49
N LEU A 26 9.13 -0.46 -4.86
CA LEU A 26 8.81 0.41 -5.98
C LEU A 26 9.38 1.82 -5.79
N THR A 27 9.27 2.39 -4.59
CA THR A 27 9.81 3.72 -4.28
C THR A 27 11.32 3.74 -4.07
N GLY A 28 11.92 2.60 -3.74
CA GLY A 28 13.36 2.45 -3.56
C GLY A 28 14.14 2.38 -4.87
N ILE A 29 13.45 2.29 -6.01
CA ILE A 29 14.08 2.47 -7.33
C ILE A 29 14.55 3.92 -7.41
N SER A 30 15.86 4.11 -7.25
CA SER A 30 16.51 5.42 -7.35
C SER A 30 16.18 6.09 -8.68
N ALA A 31 16.01 7.41 -8.64
CA ALA A 31 15.89 8.21 -9.84
C ALA A 31 17.08 7.91 -10.77
N ALA A 32 16.80 7.60 -12.03
CA ALA A 32 17.83 7.36 -13.01
C ALA A 32 18.76 8.59 -13.12
N SER A 33 20.04 8.37 -13.41
CA SER A 33 21.00 9.46 -13.52
C SER A 33 20.62 10.39 -14.67
N GLN A 34 20.61 11.70 -14.40
CA GLN A 34 20.31 12.73 -15.38
C GLN A 34 21.62 13.16 -16.08
N ASP A 35 21.66 13.08 -17.41
CA ASP A 35 22.75 13.69 -18.19
C ASP A 35 22.60 15.21 -18.17
N THR A 36 23.53 15.90 -17.50
CA THR A 36 23.59 17.37 -17.44
C THR A 36 24.72 17.95 -18.30
N GLN A 37 25.53 17.13 -18.98
CA GLN A 37 26.64 17.61 -19.81
C GLN A 37 26.17 18.10 -21.18
N THR A 38 25.11 17.50 -21.74
CA THR A 38 24.60 17.89 -23.05
C THR A 38 23.27 18.64 -22.95
N THR A 39 23.11 19.70 -23.76
CA THR A 39 21.92 20.58 -23.78
C THR A 39 20.98 20.26 -24.95
N LEU A 40 21.05 19.03 -25.47
CA LEU A 40 20.13 18.56 -26.50
C LEU A 40 18.69 18.62 -25.96
N GLN A 41 17.73 19.10 -26.77
CA GLN A 41 16.33 19.17 -26.34
C GLN A 41 15.78 17.83 -25.83
N GLY A 42 16.31 16.71 -26.33
CA GLY A 42 15.98 15.37 -25.85
C GLY A 42 16.29 15.15 -24.37
N ASN A 43 17.35 15.76 -23.84
CA ASN A 43 17.75 15.60 -22.44
C ASN A 43 16.77 16.28 -21.49
N GLY A 44 16.33 17.50 -21.80
CA GLY A 44 15.32 18.18 -21.01
C GLY A 44 14.01 17.38 -20.96
N ARG A 45 13.61 16.77 -22.08
CA ARG A 45 12.46 15.86 -22.12
C ARG A 45 12.68 14.60 -21.28
N ALA A 46 13.87 13.99 -21.37
CA ALA A 46 14.20 12.82 -20.59
C ALA A 46 14.13 13.11 -19.08
N HIS A 47 14.73 14.21 -18.62
CA HIS A 47 14.68 14.64 -17.21
C HIS A 47 13.24 14.82 -16.72
N HIS A 48 12.41 15.49 -17.53
CA HIS A 48 11.00 15.71 -17.21
C HIS A 48 10.23 14.39 -17.03
N VAL A 49 10.34 13.47 -18.00
CA VAL A 49 9.68 12.16 -17.94
C VAL A 49 10.20 11.32 -16.77
N MET A 50 11.49 11.41 -16.44
CA MET A 50 12.06 10.73 -15.27
C MET A 50 11.44 11.25 -13.97
N THR A 51 11.25 12.57 -13.83
CA THR A 51 10.57 13.16 -12.68
C THR A 51 9.09 12.75 -12.62
N GLU A 52 8.39 12.71 -13.75
CA GLU A 52 7.00 12.24 -13.81
C GLU A 52 6.89 10.77 -13.39
N ALA A 53 7.79 9.91 -13.87
CA ALA A 53 7.83 8.50 -13.51
C ALA A 53 8.07 8.28 -12.01
N GLN A 54 9.01 9.04 -11.41
CA GLN A 54 9.25 9.00 -9.97
C GLN A 54 8.01 9.43 -9.18
N THR A 55 7.38 10.52 -9.61
CA THR A 55 6.16 11.05 -8.98
C THR A 55 5.02 10.03 -9.04
N LEU A 56 4.83 9.40 -10.20
CA LEU A 56 3.84 8.35 -10.38
C LEU A 56 4.09 7.15 -9.47
N ALA A 57 5.34 6.69 -9.38
CA ALA A 57 5.73 5.59 -8.48
C ALA A 57 5.43 5.92 -7.01
N THR A 58 5.72 7.14 -6.57
CA THR A 58 5.39 7.63 -5.22
C THR A 58 3.88 7.66 -4.97
N ASN A 59 3.08 8.15 -5.93
CA ASN A 59 1.62 8.22 -5.81
C ASN A 59 0.98 6.82 -5.74
N ILE A 60 1.45 5.89 -6.57
CA ILE A 60 1.01 4.49 -6.53
C ILE A 60 1.32 3.88 -5.16
N SER A 61 2.57 4.04 -4.70
CA SER A 61 3.02 3.53 -3.41
C SER A 61 2.19 4.06 -2.25
N SER A 62 1.93 5.37 -2.22
CA SER A 62 1.09 5.99 -1.18
C SER A 62 -0.35 5.47 -1.19
N SER A 63 -0.95 5.32 -2.37
CA SER A 63 -2.33 4.82 -2.53
C SER A 63 -2.47 3.35 -2.11
N VAL A 64 -1.50 2.52 -2.49
CA VAL A 64 -1.48 1.09 -2.12
C VAL A 64 -1.20 0.92 -0.63
N SER A 65 -0.27 1.70 -0.06
CA SER A 65 -0.02 1.71 1.39
C SER A 65 -1.27 2.09 2.19
N THR A 66 -1.99 3.13 1.74
CA THR A 66 -3.27 3.54 2.36
C THR A 66 -4.30 2.42 2.29
N THR A 67 -4.41 1.75 1.13
CA THR A 67 -5.33 0.62 0.95
C THR A 67 -4.98 -0.55 1.89
N ALA A 68 -3.69 -0.85 2.05
CA ALA A 68 -3.20 -1.88 2.97
C ALA A 68 -3.55 -1.55 4.43
N SER A 69 -3.37 -0.30 4.86
CA SER A 69 -3.77 0.16 6.20
C SER A 69 -5.28 0.05 6.41
N ASN A 70 -6.09 0.43 5.43
CA ASN A 70 -7.55 0.31 5.51
C ASN A 70 -8.01 -1.15 5.62
N LEU A 71 -7.43 -2.04 4.81
CA LEU A 71 -7.71 -3.48 4.87
C LEU A 71 -7.39 -4.06 6.26
N HIS A 72 -6.28 -3.63 6.85
CA HIS A 72 -5.90 -4.03 8.20
C HIS A 72 -6.91 -3.53 9.25
N SER A 73 -7.28 -2.23 9.19
CA SER A 73 -8.24 -1.63 10.13
C SER A 73 -9.58 -2.37 10.11
N VAL A 74 -10.15 -2.58 8.92
CA VAL A 74 -11.45 -3.25 8.76
C VAL A 74 -11.39 -4.69 9.28
N ALA A 75 -10.29 -5.42 9.06
CA ALA A 75 -10.13 -6.76 9.59
C ALA A 75 -10.07 -6.76 11.13
N SER A 76 -9.35 -5.82 11.75
CA SER A 76 -9.31 -5.67 13.20
C SER A 76 -10.66 -5.25 13.79
N GLU A 77 -11.40 -4.38 13.12
CA GLU A 77 -12.74 -3.97 13.54
C GLU A 77 -13.73 -5.13 13.51
N PHE A 78 -13.71 -5.97 12.46
CA PHE A 78 -14.56 -7.16 12.42
C PHE A 78 -14.22 -8.14 13.55
N GLU A 79 -12.94 -8.33 13.86
CA GLU A 79 -12.52 -9.20 14.96
C GLU A 79 -13.02 -8.69 16.32
N ALA A 80 -12.93 -7.37 16.56
CA ALA A 80 -13.43 -6.78 17.80
C ALA A 80 -14.94 -6.97 17.97
N VAL A 81 -15.71 -6.88 16.88
CA VAL A 81 -17.15 -7.17 16.89
C VAL A 81 -17.42 -8.65 17.17
N ASP A 82 -16.68 -9.56 16.52
CA ASP A 82 -16.82 -11.00 16.73
C ASP A 82 -16.54 -11.39 18.19
N GLN A 83 -15.51 -10.80 18.81
CA GLN A 83 -15.17 -11.01 20.22
C GLN A 83 -16.27 -10.49 21.15
N ALA A 84 -16.77 -9.27 20.91
CA ALA A 84 -17.82 -8.67 21.73
C ALA A 84 -19.12 -9.50 21.72
N GLU A 85 -19.52 -10.02 20.56
CA GLU A 85 -20.70 -10.89 20.45
C GLU A 85 -20.45 -12.24 21.12
N ALA A 86 -19.27 -12.85 20.95
CA ALA A 86 -18.93 -14.12 21.60
C ALA A 86 -18.99 -14.05 23.13
N ASP A 87 -18.48 -12.96 23.71
CA ASP A 87 -18.52 -12.73 25.15
C ASP A 87 -19.95 -12.53 25.66
N ARG A 88 -20.79 -11.85 24.87
CA ARG A 88 -22.22 -11.62 25.18
C ARG A 88 -23.07 -12.89 25.19
N PHE A 89 -22.70 -13.92 24.42
CA PHE A 89 -23.34 -15.25 24.48
C PHE A 89 -22.80 -16.16 25.60
N ARG A 90 -21.64 -15.83 26.18
CA ARG A 90 -21.03 -16.60 27.29
C ARG A 90 -21.47 -16.12 28.68
N SER A 91 -22.02 -14.90 28.77
CA SER A 91 -22.64 -14.31 29.97
C SER A 91 -24.11 -14.66 30.12
#